data_AF-A0A0F9AFB5-F1
#
_entry.id   AF-A0A0F9AFB5-F1
#
_cell.length_a   1.000
_cell.length_b   1.000
_cell.length_c   1.000
_cell.angle_alpha   90.00
_cell.angle_beta   90.00
_cell.angle_gamma   90.00
#
_symmetry.space_group_name_H-M   'P 1'
#
loop_
_entity.id
_entity.type
_entity.pdbx_description
1 polymer ?
#
loop_
_entity_poly.entity_id
_entity_poly.type
_entity_poly.pdbx_seq_one_letter_code
_entity_poly.pdbx_strand_id
1 'polypeptide(L)'
;WMTLKDNAAFRAIPEIREVIECSSKLEGLVESNYPKAKNKDFAKRIIHGLSLHRLTVGSIETPLGLNAEALRDSLCLFDPIVAELGGDPADDLRGEVESAIRVISQSVNGQFISATESDTQGRLSGQFYIDVKKTVDYDAQIRNRAESLEPSELDRYYYEALKRVMECTDQTYVTGYKIWQYELEWLERKAARQGYLFFGAPNERSTAVPPRDFYLYFIQPFDPPHFKDEKKSDELFLRLTNTDDEFRTTLSNYAAALDLASTSSGQAKSTYELKANGQNGFLQQIVQWLQKQMATVFEVTYQGRTRSLTEWAKGKSIRELSGIGSHERINFRDLVNTIAGICLGAHFQDQAPEYPFFSVLITGTNRDQAAQDALRAIAGQKRTKQATAVLDALE
;
A
#
# COMPACT_ATOMS: atom_id res chain seq x y z
N TRP A 1 -22.83 34.92 13.52
CA TRP A 1 -21.42 34.73 13.10
C TRP A 1 -20.87 35.95 12.38
N MET A 2 -21.44 36.38 11.24
CA MET A 2 -20.92 37.54 10.47
C MET A 2 -20.74 38.82 11.30
N THR A 3 -21.73 39.18 12.14
CA THR A 3 -21.63 40.30 13.09
C THR A 3 -20.40 40.24 14.01
N LEU A 4 -20.00 39.02 14.40
CA LEU A 4 -18.85 38.78 15.27
C LEU A 4 -17.54 38.88 14.47
N LYS A 5 -17.53 38.35 13.24
CA LYS A 5 -16.39 38.34 12.31
C LYS A 5 -16.02 39.75 11.79
N ASP A 6 -17.01 40.60 11.56
CA ASP A 6 -16.84 41.93 10.97
C ASP A 6 -16.55 43.03 12.00
N ASN A 7 -16.77 42.75 13.28
CA ASN A 7 -16.54 43.73 14.33
C ASN A 7 -15.04 43.76 14.74
N ALA A 8 -14.38 44.88 14.44
CA ALA A 8 -12.97 45.09 14.75
C ALA A 8 -12.65 45.01 16.25
N ALA A 9 -13.58 45.38 17.14
CA ALA A 9 -13.36 45.31 18.58
C ALA A 9 -13.18 43.87 19.08
N PHE A 10 -13.89 42.91 18.49
CA PHE A 10 -13.76 41.50 18.85
C PHE A 10 -12.45 40.88 18.36
N ARG A 11 -11.82 41.43 17.31
CA ARG A 11 -10.49 41.00 16.86
C ARG A 11 -9.36 41.43 17.80
N ALA A 12 -9.62 42.37 18.71
CA ALA A 12 -8.67 42.73 19.76
C ALA A 12 -8.60 41.69 20.89
N ILE A 13 -9.62 40.84 21.02
CA ILE A 13 -9.65 39.75 22.00
C ILE A 13 -8.92 38.54 21.40
N PRO A 14 -7.81 38.06 21.99
CA PRO A 14 -6.97 37.02 21.40
C PRO A 14 -7.73 35.73 21.04
N GLU A 15 -8.57 35.23 21.94
CA GLU A 15 -9.31 33.98 21.76
C GLU A 15 -10.34 34.07 20.63
N ILE A 16 -11.03 35.20 20.55
CA ILE A 16 -12.01 35.44 19.50
C ILE A 16 -11.31 35.57 18.15
N ARG A 17 -10.18 36.28 18.11
CA ARG A 17 -9.35 36.40 16.91
C ARG A 17 -8.85 35.05 16.42
N GLU A 18 -8.33 34.19 17.30
CA GLU A 18 -7.85 32.85 16.94
C GLU A 18 -8.97 32.00 16.31
N VAL A 19 -10.16 32.00 16.89
CA VAL A 19 -11.31 31.27 16.34
C VAL A 19 -11.77 31.86 15.01
N ILE A 20 -11.79 33.19 14.86
CA ILE A 20 -12.15 33.86 13.59
C ILE A 20 -11.13 33.51 12.50
N GLU A 21 -9.83 33.56 12.79
CA GLU A 21 -8.77 33.24 11.83
C GLU A 21 -8.83 31.76 11.42
N CYS A 22 -9.00 30.86 12.38
CA CYS A 22 -9.17 29.43 12.15
C CYS A 22 -10.39 29.14 11.27
N SER A 23 -11.55 29.70 11.64
CA SER A 23 -12.80 29.56 10.90
C SER A 23 -12.69 30.16 9.50
N SER A 24 -12.05 31.32 9.34
CA SER A 24 -11.88 31.95 8.01
C SER A 24 -10.98 31.12 7.08
N LYS A 25 -9.92 30.49 7.61
CA LYS A 25 -9.07 29.56 6.84
C LYS A 25 -9.86 28.31 6.44
N LEU A 26 -10.58 27.72 7.40
CA LEU A 26 -11.46 26.57 7.17
C LEU A 26 -12.53 26.87 6.10
N GLU A 27 -13.19 28.02 6.18
CA GLU A 27 -14.15 28.51 5.18
C GLU A 27 -13.50 28.63 3.79
N GLY A 28 -12.30 29.20 3.69
CA GLY A 28 -11.60 29.36 2.41
C GLY A 28 -11.17 28.03 1.77
N LEU A 29 -10.72 27.07 2.58
CA LEU A 29 -10.38 25.72 2.09
C LEU A 29 -11.63 24.95 1.66
N VAL A 30 -12.73 25.04 2.40
CA VAL A 30 -14.01 24.47 2.00
C VAL A 30 -14.53 25.13 0.72
N GLU A 31 -14.36 26.44 0.55
CA GLU A 31 -14.74 27.10 -0.69
C GLU A 31 -14.00 26.50 -1.89
N SER A 32 -12.71 26.22 -1.74
CA SER A 32 -11.83 25.74 -2.81
C SER A 32 -11.99 24.24 -3.08
N ASN A 33 -12.07 23.43 -2.03
CA ASN A 33 -11.89 21.97 -2.12
C ASN A 33 -13.16 21.15 -1.91
N TYR A 34 -14.25 21.76 -1.38
CA TYR A 34 -15.46 21.00 -1.07
C TYR A 34 -16.14 20.48 -2.35
N PRO A 35 -16.59 19.21 -2.39
CA PRO A 35 -17.13 18.60 -3.60
C PRO A 35 -18.28 19.42 -4.21
N LYS A 36 -18.20 19.71 -5.52
CA LYS A 36 -19.22 20.51 -6.24
C LYS A 36 -20.63 19.92 -6.19
N ALA A 37 -20.74 18.60 -6.05
CA ALA A 37 -22.01 17.89 -5.95
C ALA A 37 -22.65 17.97 -4.55
N LYS A 38 -21.95 18.51 -3.54
CA LYS A 38 -22.41 18.63 -2.16
C LYS A 38 -22.74 20.08 -1.81
N ASN A 39 -23.65 20.26 -0.85
CA ASN A 39 -24.14 21.56 -0.45
C ASN A 39 -23.11 22.34 0.39
N LYS A 40 -22.42 23.30 -0.26
CA LYS A 40 -21.40 24.13 0.41
C LYS A 40 -21.97 25.07 1.46
N ASP A 41 -23.18 25.59 1.25
CA ASP A 41 -23.79 26.53 2.20
C ASP A 41 -24.20 25.81 3.48
N PHE A 42 -24.66 24.56 3.36
CA PHE A 42 -24.88 23.67 4.50
C PHE A 42 -23.59 23.46 5.32
N ALA A 43 -22.48 23.17 4.64
CA ALA A 43 -21.18 23.01 5.28
C ALA A 43 -20.70 24.29 6.01
N LYS A 44 -20.85 25.46 5.38
CA LYS A 44 -20.51 26.75 6.00
C LYS A 44 -21.34 27.02 7.25
N ARG A 45 -22.64 26.72 7.24
CA ARG A 45 -23.49 26.88 8.44
C ARG A 45 -23.02 26.02 9.60
N ILE A 46 -22.60 24.78 9.34
CA ILE A 46 -21.99 23.91 10.36
C ILE A 46 -20.71 24.55 10.92
N ILE A 47 -19.81 25.02 10.06
CA ILE A 47 -18.56 25.68 10.48
C ILE A 47 -18.86 26.89 11.36
N HIS A 48 -19.82 27.74 10.97
CA HIS A 48 -20.23 28.91 11.75
C HIS A 48 -20.82 28.52 13.11
N GLY A 49 -21.65 27.47 13.15
CA GLY A 49 -22.21 26.94 14.38
C GLY A 49 -21.15 26.45 15.36
N LEU A 50 -20.21 25.65 14.87
CA LEU A 50 -19.07 25.17 15.65
C LEU A 50 -18.17 26.31 16.13
N SER A 51 -17.97 27.33 15.29
CA SER A 51 -17.15 28.50 15.64
C SER A 51 -17.80 29.35 16.74
N LEU A 52 -19.13 29.54 16.69
CA LEU A 52 -19.87 30.21 17.75
C LEU A 52 -19.84 29.40 19.05
N HIS A 53 -20.12 28.10 18.97
CA HIS A 53 -20.09 27.22 20.15
C HIS A 53 -18.71 27.28 20.82
N ARG A 54 -17.64 27.21 20.04
CA ARG A 54 -16.25 27.31 20.52
C ARG A 54 -15.98 28.56 21.38
N LEU A 55 -16.61 29.69 21.07
CA LEU A 55 -16.49 30.93 21.84
C LEU A 55 -17.36 30.97 23.11
N THR A 56 -18.31 30.05 23.23
CA THR A 56 -19.20 29.95 24.39
C THR A 56 -18.73 28.92 25.43
N VAL A 57 -17.93 27.93 25.02
CA VAL A 57 -17.38 26.92 25.93
C VAL A 57 -16.06 27.38 26.54
N GLY A 58 -16.13 28.30 27.50
CA GLY A 58 -15.01 28.69 28.36
C GLY A 58 -13.70 28.93 27.61
N SER A 59 -12.77 27.97 27.71
CA SER A 59 -11.50 27.99 26.96
C SER A 59 -11.64 27.38 25.56
N ILE A 60 -11.10 28.07 24.56
CA ILE A 60 -11.06 27.63 23.16
C ILE A 60 -10.23 26.36 22.92
N GLU A 61 -9.40 25.97 23.90
CA GLU A 61 -8.59 24.74 23.87
C GLU A 61 -9.34 23.51 24.40
N THR A 62 -10.53 23.71 24.99
CA THR A 62 -11.27 22.61 25.63
C THR A 62 -11.77 21.63 24.56
N PRO A 63 -11.53 20.31 24.67
CA PRO A 63 -12.00 19.32 23.68
C PRO A 63 -13.49 19.00 23.86
N LEU A 64 -14.33 20.04 23.83
CA LEU A 64 -15.77 19.99 24.00
C LEU A 64 -16.45 20.56 22.74
N GLY A 65 -17.44 19.84 22.23
CA GLY A 65 -18.06 20.14 20.94
C GLY A 65 -19.57 19.95 20.94
N LEU A 66 -20.14 19.95 19.74
CA LEU A 66 -21.55 19.62 19.52
C LEU A 66 -21.64 18.29 18.78
N ASN A 67 -22.56 17.42 19.20
CA ASN A 67 -22.90 16.24 18.41
C ASN A 67 -23.78 16.64 17.21
N ALA A 68 -23.98 15.72 16.27
CA ALA A 68 -24.74 15.99 15.05
C ALA A 68 -26.21 16.34 15.32
N GLU A 69 -26.80 15.74 16.36
CA GLU A 69 -28.16 16.04 16.80
C GLU A 69 -28.30 17.49 17.27
N ALA A 70 -27.41 17.94 18.15
CA ALA A 70 -27.41 19.31 18.64
C ALA A 70 -27.17 20.33 17.51
N LEU A 71 -26.30 20.01 16.54
CA LEU A 71 -26.08 20.84 15.37
C LEU A 71 -27.32 20.92 14.46
N ARG A 72 -27.99 19.79 14.22
CA ARG A 72 -29.26 19.72 13.48
C ARG A 72 -30.29 20.64 14.12
N ASP A 73 -30.50 20.49 15.42
CA ASP A 73 -31.56 21.18 16.17
C ASP A 73 -31.27 22.67 16.35
N SER A 74 -30.00 23.04 16.57
CA SER A 74 -29.62 24.43 16.86
C SER A 74 -29.45 25.29 15.62
N LEU A 75 -29.10 24.69 14.47
CA LEU A 75 -28.72 25.45 13.29
C LEU A 75 -29.83 25.57 12.25
N CYS A 76 -31.02 24.99 12.45
CA CYS A 76 -32.13 25.00 11.48
C CYS A 76 -31.63 24.73 10.05
N LEU A 77 -30.91 23.61 9.89
CA LEU A 77 -30.29 23.22 8.64
C LEU A 77 -31.33 22.67 7.66
N PHE A 78 -31.11 22.87 6.38
CA PHE A 78 -31.97 22.37 5.32
C PHE A 78 -31.12 21.96 4.12
N ASP A 79 -31.38 20.76 3.60
CA ASP A 79 -30.81 20.27 2.37
C ASP A 79 -31.92 19.68 1.49
N PRO A 80 -32.12 20.18 0.25
CA PRO A 80 -33.19 19.70 -0.64
C PRO A 80 -33.10 18.21 -0.94
N ILE A 81 -31.88 17.66 -1.07
CA ILE A 81 -31.68 16.24 -1.41
C ILE A 81 -32.10 15.37 -0.23
N VAL A 82 -31.75 15.80 1.00
CA VAL A 82 -32.14 15.10 2.22
C VAL A 82 -33.66 15.16 2.43
N ALA A 83 -34.29 16.30 2.12
CA ALA A 83 -35.74 16.46 2.26
C ALA A 83 -36.55 15.58 1.30
N GLU A 84 -35.95 15.15 0.19
CA GLU A 84 -36.54 14.22 -0.78
C GLU A 84 -36.32 12.74 -0.41
N LEU A 85 -35.57 12.45 0.67
CA LEU A 85 -35.43 11.09 1.18
C LEU A 85 -36.77 10.64 1.79
N GLY A 86 -37.22 9.43 1.43
CA GLY A 86 -38.45 8.84 1.95
C GLY A 86 -38.33 8.25 3.36
N GLY A 87 -37.31 8.65 4.13
CA GLY A 87 -37.01 8.17 5.49
C GLY A 87 -37.62 9.04 6.59
N ASP A 88 -37.07 8.93 7.80
CA ASP A 88 -37.39 9.86 8.90
C ASP A 88 -36.58 11.16 8.72
N PRO A 89 -37.23 12.32 8.53
CA PRO A 89 -36.52 13.56 8.21
C PRO A 89 -35.51 14.01 9.27
N ALA A 90 -35.75 13.70 10.55
CA ALA A 90 -34.89 14.13 11.64
C ALA A 90 -33.62 13.27 11.71
N ASP A 91 -33.73 11.96 11.49
CA ASP A 91 -32.60 11.05 11.40
C ASP A 91 -31.80 11.23 10.11
N ASP A 92 -32.47 11.43 8.98
CA ASP A 92 -31.82 11.69 7.68
C ASP A 92 -30.98 12.96 7.74
N LEU A 93 -31.53 14.05 8.31
CA LEU A 93 -30.80 15.30 8.47
C LEU A 93 -29.64 15.18 9.48
N ARG A 94 -29.82 14.42 10.57
CA ARG A 94 -28.71 14.12 11.51
C ARG A 94 -27.58 13.38 10.80
N GLY A 95 -27.91 12.40 9.96
CA GLY A 95 -26.95 11.65 9.14
C GLY A 95 -26.20 12.55 8.15
N GLU A 96 -26.88 13.47 7.48
CA GLU A 96 -26.20 14.41 6.57
C GLU A 96 -25.31 15.39 7.33
N VAL A 97 -25.64 15.79 8.56
CA VAL A 97 -24.73 16.61 9.39
C VAL A 97 -23.42 15.87 9.68
N GLU A 98 -23.47 14.60 10.11
CA GLU A 98 -22.24 13.80 10.34
C GLU A 98 -21.44 13.62 9.05
N SER A 99 -22.13 13.31 7.95
CA SER A 99 -21.55 13.16 6.62
C SER A 99 -20.85 14.46 6.18
N ALA A 100 -21.54 15.60 6.28
CA ALA A 100 -21.01 16.90 5.92
C ALA A 100 -19.77 17.27 6.76
N ILE A 101 -19.76 17.01 8.07
CA ILE A 101 -18.57 17.26 8.91
C ILE A 101 -17.38 16.41 8.46
N ARG A 102 -17.61 15.15 8.11
CA ARG A 102 -16.56 14.26 7.59
C ARG A 102 -16.03 14.77 6.26
N VAL A 103 -16.90 15.23 5.35
CA VAL A 103 -16.49 15.84 4.08
C VAL A 103 -15.76 17.15 4.30
N ILE A 104 -16.18 18.01 5.24
CA ILE A 104 -15.47 19.24 5.61
C ILE A 104 -14.06 18.88 6.07
N SER A 105 -13.93 17.97 7.04
CA SER A 105 -12.66 17.50 7.58
C SER A 105 -11.76 16.96 6.46
N GLN A 106 -12.28 16.14 5.55
CA GLN A 106 -11.54 15.65 4.39
C GLN A 106 -11.09 16.78 3.45
N SER A 107 -11.95 17.77 3.20
CA SER A 107 -11.68 18.90 2.30
C SER A 107 -10.55 19.82 2.80
N VAL A 108 -10.27 19.76 4.10
CA VAL A 108 -9.19 20.49 4.77
C VAL A 108 -8.09 19.58 5.30
N ASN A 109 -7.98 18.35 4.78
CA ASN A 109 -6.96 17.37 5.14
C ASN A 109 -6.87 17.10 6.66
N GLY A 110 -8.01 17.15 7.34
CA GLY A 110 -8.14 16.97 8.78
C GLY A 110 -7.78 18.18 9.63
N GLN A 111 -7.42 19.32 9.03
CA GLN A 111 -7.15 20.56 9.77
C GLN A 111 -8.42 21.15 10.39
N PHE A 112 -8.25 21.96 11.44
CA PHE A 112 -9.25 22.84 12.05
C PHE A 112 -10.49 22.20 12.68
N ILE A 113 -10.81 20.92 12.39
CA ILE A 113 -11.91 20.18 13.01
C ILE A 113 -11.37 18.94 13.73
N SER A 114 -11.78 18.79 14.98
CA SER A 114 -11.54 17.61 15.81
C SER A 114 -12.86 17.06 16.35
N ALA A 115 -12.80 15.81 16.82
CA ALA A 115 -13.93 15.15 17.43
C ALA A 115 -13.51 14.44 18.72
N THR A 116 -14.45 14.23 19.64
CA THR A 116 -14.18 13.55 20.92
C THR A 116 -13.99 12.04 20.75
N GLU A 117 -14.53 11.47 19.68
CA GLU A 117 -14.50 10.04 19.41
C GLU A 117 -14.18 9.75 17.93
N SER A 118 -13.95 8.48 17.63
CA SER A 118 -13.87 7.97 16.26
C SER A 118 -14.63 6.65 16.16
N ASP A 119 -15.30 6.45 15.04
CA ASP A 119 -16.06 5.22 14.78
C ASP A 119 -15.13 4.03 14.49
N THR A 120 -15.72 2.84 14.33
CA THR A 120 -14.99 1.60 14.03
C THR A 120 -14.20 1.62 12.73
N GLN A 121 -14.42 2.61 11.87
CA GLN A 121 -13.70 2.84 10.62
C GLN A 121 -12.69 4.00 10.73
N GLY A 122 -12.46 4.52 11.93
CA GLY A 122 -11.54 5.63 12.19
C GLY A 122 -12.05 6.99 11.73
N ARG A 123 -13.36 7.14 11.46
CA ARG A 123 -13.95 8.42 11.05
C ARG A 123 -14.42 9.19 12.27
N LEU A 124 -14.39 10.53 12.19
CA LEU A 124 -14.84 11.41 13.26
C LEU A 124 -16.27 11.06 13.73
N SER A 125 -16.47 10.97 15.04
CA SER A 125 -17.76 10.71 15.70
C SER A 125 -17.87 11.39 17.07
N GLY A 126 -19.03 11.30 17.71
CA GLY A 126 -19.27 11.93 19.02
C GLY A 126 -19.54 13.42 18.88
N GLN A 127 -18.79 14.24 19.61
CA GLN A 127 -18.89 15.70 19.55
C GLN A 127 -17.81 16.29 18.66
N PHE A 128 -18.18 17.21 17.78
CA PHE A 128 -17.29 17.88 16.84
C PHE A 128 -17.01 19.31 17.28
N TYR A 129 -15.80 19.79 17.04
CA TYR A 129 -15.40 21.14 17.43
C TYR A 129 -14.33 21.75 16.55
N ILE A 130 -14.29 23.08 16.51
CA ILE A 130 -13.15 23.82 15.94
C ILE A 130 -11.94 23.65 16.84
N ASP A 131 -10.86 23.17 16.27
CA ASP A 131 -9.57 22.96 16.92
C ASP A 131 -8.58 24.01 16.39
N VAL A 132 -8.37 25.06 17.17
CA VAL A 132 -7.52 26.20 16.80
C VAL A 132 -6.04 25.82 16.72
N LYS A 133 -5.62 24.67 17.29
CA LYS A 133 -4.23 24.21 17.24
C LYS A 133 -3.98 23.21 16.11
N LYS A 134 -5.01 22.55 15.61
CA LYS A 134 -4.91 21.60 14.48
C LYS A 134 -4.77 22.30 13.13
N THR A 135 -3.70 23.07 12.97
CA THR A 135 -3.43 23.90 11.79
C THR A 135 -2.43 23.27 10.83
N VAL A 136 -1.87 22.11 11.17
CA VAL A 136 -0.83 21.44 10.37
C VAL A 136 -1.44 20.73 9.16
N ASP A 137 -1.08 21.17 7.95
CA ASP A 137 -1.36 20.43 6.71
C ASP A 137 -0.28 19.36 6.51
N TYR A 138 -0.55 18.16 7.00
CA TYR A 138 0.36 17.03 6.89
C TYR A 138 0.62 16.64 5.42
N ASP A 139 -0.34 16.82 4.51
CA ASP A 139 -0.14 16.51 3.10
C ASP A 139 0.78 17.52 2.41
N ALA A 140 0.68 18.80 2.78
CA ALA A 140 1.64 19.80 2.32
C ALA A 140 3.06 19.51 2.84
N GLN A 141 3.20 19.11 4.12
CA GLN A 141 4.51 18.71 4.65
C GLN A 141 5.09 17.49 3.92
N ILE A 142 4.25 16.49 3.63
CA ILE A 142 4.67 15.32 2.84
C ILE A 142 5.12 15.74 1.44
N ARG A 143 4.34 16.55 0.71
CA ARG A 143 4.72 17.02 -0.62
C ARG A 143 6.03 17.80 -0.61
N ASN A 144 6.18 18.73 0.33
CA ASN A 144 7.40 19.53 0.46
C ASN A 144 8.62 18.64 0.78
N ARG A 145 8.45 17.64 1.65
CA ARG A 145 9.54 16.70 1.95
C ARG A 145 9.86 15.83 0.73
N ALA A 146 8.86 15.38 -0.01
CA ALA A 146 9.01 14.55 -1.20
C ALA A 146 9.88 15.23 -2.28
N GLU A 147 9.81 16.56 -2.42
CA GLU A 147 10.65 17.34 -3.35
C GLU A 147 12.15 17.32 -3.00
N SER A 148 12.50 17.00 -1.75
CA SER A 148 13.87 17.01 -1.22
C SER A 148 14.47 15.62 -1.04
N LEU A 149 13.77 14.56 -1.44
CA LEU A 149 14.25 13.19 -1.30
C LEU A 149 15.33 12.86 -2.33
N GLU A 150 16.34 12.13 -1.89
CA GLU A 150 17.35 11.58 -2.79
C GLU A 150 16.85 10.31 -3.49
N PRO A 151 17.34 10.01 -4.71
CA PRO A 151 17.02 8.77 -5.44
C PRO A 151 17.22 7.49 -4.63
N SER A 152 18.29 7.42 -3.83
CA SER A 152 18.62 6.28 -2.97
C SER A 152 17.58 6.06 -1.85
N GLU A 153 16.97 7.14 -1.34
CA GLU A 153 15.88 7.07 -0.37
C GLU A 153 14.63 6.46 -1.03
N LEU A 154 14.31 6.87 -2.26
CA LEU A 154 13.18 6.30 -3.02
C LEU A 154 13.37 4.81 -3.28
N ASP A 155 14.57 4.37 -3.64
CA ASP A 155 14.91 2.96 -3.83
C ASP A 155 14.67 2.13 -2.56
N ARG A 156 15.03 2.67 -1.38
CA ARG A 156 14.79 2.00 -0.10
C ARG A 156 13.30 1.69 0.10
N TYR A 157 12.43 2.67 -0.14
CA TYR A 157 10.99 2.55 0.06
C TYR A 157 10.28 1.79 -1.08
N TYR A 158 10.80 1.85 -2.30
CA TYR A 158 10.36 0.99 -3.41
C TYR A 158 10.47 -0.49 -3.00
N TYR A 159 11.59 -0.89 -2.40
CA TYR A 159 11.78 -2.25 -1.95
C TYR A 159 10.86 -2.66 -0.79
N GLU A 160 10.38 -1.74 0.04
CA GLU A 160 9.37 -2.07 1.05
C GLU A 160 8.02 -2.40 0.40
N ALA A 161 7.63 -1.64 -0.64
CA ALA A 161 6.44 -1.97 -1.43
C ALA A 161 6.62 -3.31 -2.18
N LEU A 162 7.81 -3.53 -2.76
CA LEU A 162 8.14 -4.76 -3.47
C LEU A 162 8.10 -6.00 -2.56
N LYS A 163 8.59 -5.86 -1.32
CA LYS A 163 8.53 -6.90 -0.28
C LYS A 163 7.09 -7.36 -0.04
N ARG A 164 6.14 -6.43 -0.05
CA ARG A 164 4.71 -6.72 0.16
C ARG A 164 4.11 -7.52 -0.99
N VAL A 165 4.39 -7.13 -2.24
CA VAL A 165 3.83 -7.81 -3.44
C VAL A 165 4.51 -9.15 -3.75
N MET A 166 5.77 -9.32 -3.33
CA MET A 166 6.48 -10.60 -3.41
C MET A 166 6.18 -11.54 -2.24
N GLU A 167 5.34 -11.09 -1.29
CA GLU A 167 4.95 -11.85 -0.08
C GLU A 167 6.16 -12.29 0.77
N CYS A 168 7.27 -11.54 0.71
CA CYS A 168 8.48 -11.83 1.48
C CYS A 168 8.35 -11.25 2.89
N THR A 169 7.47 -11.81 3.73
CA THR A 169 7.22 -11.31 5.09
C THR A 169 8.21 -11.80 6.15
N ASP A 170 9.02 -12.81 5.81
CA ASP A 170 9.92 -13.47 6.78
C ASP A 170 11.19 -12.67 7.05
N GLN A 171 11.86 -13.01 8.17
CA GLN A 171 13.19 -12.50 8.50
C GLN A 171 14.15 -12.73 7.32
N THR A 172 14.85 -11.68 6.91
CA THR A 172 15.87 -11.76 5.86
C THR A 172 16.93 -12.79 6.24
N TYR A 173 17.35 -13.63 5.30
CA TYR A 173 18.31 -14.72 5.53
C TYR A 173 19.66 -14.22 6.08
N VAL A 174 20.02 -12.97 5.78
CA VAL A 174 21.18 -12.28 6.35
C VAL A 174 20.73 -10.94 6.94
N THR A 175 21.04 -10.70 8.21
CA THR A 175 20.76 -9.44 8.89
C THR A 175 21.42 -8.27 8.15
N GLY A 176 20.63 -7.26 7.79
CA GLY A 176 21.11 -6.06 7.07
C GLY A 176 21.14 -6.19 5.54
N TYR A 177 20.79 -7.35 4.98
CA TYR A 177 20.65 -7.54 3.53
C TYR A 177 19.22 -7.94 3.16
N LYS A 178 18.75 -7.49 2.00
CA LYS A 178 17.43 -7.85 1.46
C LYS A 178 17.53 -9.13 0.63
N ILE A 179 17.82 -10.24 1.33
CA ILE A 179 18.04 -11.58 0.73
C ILE A 179 17.08 -12.59 1.37
N TRP A 180 16.38 -13.35 0.53
CA TRP A 180 15.52 -14.46 0.95
C TRP A 180 15.95 -15.75 0.27
N GLN A 181 15.96 -16.86 1.02
CA GLN A 181 15.93 -18.18 0.40
C GLN A 181 14.60 -18.29 -0.35
N TYR A 182 14.67 -18.73 -1.60
CA TYR A 182 13.54 -18.66 -2.49
C TYR A 182 13.34 -19.98 -3.22
N GLU A 183 12.09 -20.38 -3.37
CA GLU A 183 11.71 -21.61 -4.07
C GLU A 183 11.01 -21.24 -5.38
N LEU A 184 11.46 -21.85 -6.47
CA LEU A 184 10.81 -21.74 -7.79
C LEU A 184 10.42 -23.12 -8.30
N GLU A 185 9.29 -23.19 -9.00
CA GLU A 185 8.90 -24.39 -9.72
C GLU A 185 9.71 -24.52 -11.02
N TRP A 186 10.31 -25.69 -11.21
CA TRP A 186 10.71 -26.18 -12.51
C TRP A 186 9.48 -26.78 -13.22
N LEU A 187 8.85 -25.95 -14.05
CA LEU A 187 7.56 -26.22 -14.68
C LEU A 187 7.50 -27.58 -15.41
N GLU A 188 8.56 -27.93 -16.15
CA GLU A 188 8.59 -29.17 -16.93
C GLU A 188 8.67 -30.43 -16.06
N ARG A 189 9.30 -30.35 -14.88
CA ARG A 189 9.49 -31.48 -13.97
C ARG A 189 8.48 -31.51 -12.81
N LYS A 190 7.70 -30.44 -12.63
CA LYS A 190 6.84 -30.19 -11.46
C LYS A 190 7.58 -30.37 -10.14
N ALA A 191 8.76 -29.78 -10.05
CA ALA A 191 9.63 -29.89 -8.89
C ALA A 191 10.20 -28.54 -8.49
N ALA A 192 10.33 -28.32 -7.18
CA ALA A 192 10.95 -27.12 -6.64
C ALA A 192 12.48 -27.11 -6.81
N ARG A 193 13.02 -25.97 -7.21
CA ARG A 193 14.44 -25.61 -7.15
C ARG A 193 14.65 -24.56 -6.08
N GLN A 194 15.83 -24.59 -5.45
CA GLN A 194 16.16 -23.69 -4.34
C GLN A 194 17.16 -22.64 -4.82
N GLY A 195 16.83 -21.37 -4.60
CA GLY A 195 17.63 -20.24 -5.01
C GLY A 195 17.59 -19.11 -4.00
N TYR A 196 17.94 -17.92 -4.47
CA TYR A 196 17.85 -16.70 -3.69
C TYR A 196 17.13 -15.60 -4.45
N LEU A 197 16.37 -14.80 -3.72
CA LEU A 197 15.79 -13.55 -4.17
C LEU A 197 16.54 -12.38 -3.51
N PHE A 198 17.01 -11.45 -4.33
CA PHE A 198 17.73 -10.24 -3.92
C PHE A 198 16.96 -9.00 -4.33
N PHE A 199 16.87 -8.05 -3.41
CA PHE A 199 16.56 -6.66 -3.75
C PHE A 199 17.87 -5.88 -3.71
N GLY A 200 18.45 -5.67 -4.89
CA GLY A 200 19.81 -5.15 -5.08
C GLY A 200 20.51 -5.81 -6.26
N ALA A 201 21.76 -5.42 -6.50
CA ALA A 201 22.57 -5.94 -7.60
C ALA A 201 23.53 -7.06 -7.17
N PRO A 202 24.07 -7.86 -8.12
CA PRO A 202 24.97 -8.96 -7.82
C PRO A 202 26.23 -8.59 -7.03
N ASN A 203 26.78 -7.40 -7.27
CA ASN A 203 27.98 -6.90 -6.58
C ASN A 203 27.74 -6.53 -5.11
N GLU A 204 26.48 -6.42 -4.69
CA GLU A 204 26.09 -6.16 -3.30
C GLU A 204 25.81 -7.46 -2.52
N ARG A 205 25.99 -8.61 -3.17
CA ARG A 205 25.79 -9.93 -2.57
C ARG A 205 26.84 -10.22 -1.50
N SER A 206 26.37 -10.74 -0.37
CA SER A 206 27.25 -11.37 0.62
C SER A 206 27.89 -12.64 0.02
N THR A 207 29.23 -12.67 -0.03
CA THR A 207 30.02 -13.82 -0.49
C THR A 207 30.03 -14.98 0.51
N ALA A 208 29.49 -14.77 1.71
CA ALA A 208 29.44 -15.78 2.78
C ALA A 208 28.26 -16.77 2.64
N VAL A 209 27.43 -16.62 1.61
CA VAL A 209 26.21 -17.42 1.42
C VAL A 209 26.48 -18.58 0.45
N PRO A 210 26.11 -19.84 0.80
CA PRO A 210 26.34 -21.00 -0.07
C PRO A 210 25.75 -20.83 -1.48
N PRO A 211 26.39 -21.36 -2.52
CA PRO A 211 25.79 -21.42 -3.86
C PRO A 211 24.46 -22.18 -3.88
N ARG A 212 23.53 -21.74 -4.72
CA ARG A 212 22.20 -22.34 -4.93
C ARG A 212 21.88 -22.47 -6.42
N ASP A 213 20.73 -23.05 -6.75
CA ASP A 213 20.33 -23.39 -8.12
C ASP A 213 20.08 -22.16 -9.01
N PHE A 214 19.65 -21.03 -8.42
CA PHE A 214 19.38 -19.80 -9.16
C PHE A 214 19.43 -18.56 -8.26
N TYR A 215 19.46 -17.39 -8.91
CA TYR A 215 19.47 -16.07 -8.28
C TYR A 215 18.54 -15.11 -9.04
N LEU A 216 17.55 -14.55 -8.35
CA LEU A 216 16.66 -13.51 -8.87
C LEU A 216 17.04 -12.15 -8.28
N TYR A 217 17.26 -11.16 -9.13
CA TYR A 217 17.64 -9.81 -8.72
C TYR A 217 16.57 -8.81 -9.14
N PHE A 218 15.97 -8.12 -8.17
CA PHE A 218 15.26 -6.88 -8.45
C PHE A 218 16.23 -5.72 -8.31
N ILE A 219 16.54 -5.08 -9.43
CA ILE A 219 17.45 -3.93 -9.44
C ILE A 219 16.67 -2.65 -9.12
N GLN A 220 17.26 -1.80 -8.30
CA GLN A 220 16.64 -0.55 -7.89
C GLN A 220 16.47 0.41 -9.07
N PRO A 221 15.32 1.09 -9.17
CA PRO A 221 14.99 1.89 -10.35
C PRO A 221 15.57 3.31 -10.39
N PHE A 222 15.88 3.94 -9.25
CA PHE A 222 16.25 5.36 -9.21
C PHE A 222 17.76 5.60 -9.19
N ASP A 223 18.52 4.83 -8.41
CA ASP A 223 19.98 4.91 -8.31
C ASP A 223 20.63 3.51 -8.50
N PRO A 224 20.46 2.86 -9.66
CA PRO A 224 20.95 1.51 -9.88
C PRO A 224 22.48 1.43 -9.73
N PRO A 225 23.02 0.53 -8.87
CA PRO A 225 24.45 0.35 -8.76
C PRO A 225 25.03 -0.21 -10.06
N HIS A 226 26.24 0.22 -10.40
CA HIS A 226 26.92 -0.28 -11.58
C HIS A 226 27.42 -1.72 -11.34
N PHE A 227 26.99 -2.65 -12.20
CA PHE A 227 27.53 -4.00 -12.25
C PHE A 227 27.63 -4.49 -13.69
N LYS A 228 28.55 -5.42 -13.92
CA LYS A 228 28.69 -6.10 -15.21
C LYS A 228 27.82 -7.35 -15.22
N ASP A 229 26.92 -7.46 -16.19
CA ASP A 229 26.18 -8.69 -16.45
C ASP A 229 27.11 -9.74 -17.08
N GLU A 230 27.43 -10.78 -16.32
CA GLU A 230 28.24 -11.92 -16.77
C GLU A 230 27.44 -12.91 -17.62
N LYS A 231 26.13 -12.68 -17.79
CA LYS A 231 25.20 -13.47 -18.60
C LYS A 231 25.10 -14.92 -18.16
N LYS A 232 25.22 -15.15 -16.85
CA LYS A 232 25.13 -16.50 -16.30
C LYS A 232 23.73 -17.06 -16.50
N SER A 233 23.67 -18.39 -16.63
CA SER A 233 22.43 -19.14 -16.83
C SER A 233 21.60 -19.32 -15.56
N ASP A 234 22.19 -19.07 -14.39
CA ASP A 234 21.54 -19.16 -13.08
C ASP A 234 21.02 -17.81 -12.57
N GLU A 235 21.26 -16.70 -13.29
CA GLU A 235 20.91 -15.34 -12.87
C GLU A 235 19.79 -14.75 -13.72
N LEU A 236 18.84 -14.08 -13.07
CA LEU A 236 17.74 -13.37 -13.71
C LEU A 236 17.61 -11.97 -13.11
N PHE A 237 17.54 -10.93 -13.95
CA PHE A 237 17.44 -9.54 -13.52
C PHE A 237 16.08 -8.95 -13.88
N LEU A 238 15.34 -8.47 -12.88
CA LEU A 238 14.11 -7.71 -13.01
C LEU A 238 14.38 -6.22 -12.81
N ARG A 239 13.94 -5.40 -13.76
CA ARG A 239 14.08 -3.94 -13.74
C ARG A 239 12.73 -3.28 -13.93
N LEU A 240 12.40 -2.32 -13.08
CA LEU A 240 11.23 -1.47 -13.25
C LEU A 240 11.62 -0.31 -14.19
N THR A 241 11.07 -0.28 -15.41
CA THR A 241 11.48 0.67 -16.46
C THR A 241 10.40 1.67 -16.85
N ASN A 242 9.16 1.21 -17.04
CA ASN A 242 8.07 2.03 -17.59
C ASN A 242 7.17 2.61 -16.48
N THR A 243 7.74 3.38 -15.55
CA THR A 243 6.97 4.03 -14.47
C THR A 243 6.24 5.28 -14.97
N ASP A 244 5.01 5.49 -14.49
CA ASP A 244 4.24 6.71 -14.72
C ASP A 244 4.43 7.74 -13.59
N ASP A 245 3.99 8.98 -13.83
CA ASP A 245 4.10 10.07 -12.86
C ASP A 245 3.25 9.81 -11.59
N GLU A 246 2.14 9.07 -11.73
CA GLU A 246 1.29 8.67 -10.61
C GLU A 246 2.08 7.80 -9.62
N PHE A 247 2.76 6.77 -10.11
CA PHE A 247 3.62 5.91 -9.29
C PHE A 247 4.75 6.69 -8.64
N ARG A 248 5.48 7.51 -9.43
CA ARG A 248 6.62 8.29 -8.92
C ARG A 248 6.20 9.25 -7.82
N THR A 249 5.09 9.96 -8.02
CA THR A 249 4.53 10.88 -7.03
C THR A 249 4.09 10.14 -5.77
N THR A 250 3.38 9.02 -5.93
CA THR A 250 2.88 8.23 -4.81
C THR A 250 4.03 7.62 -4.00
N LEU A 251 5.07 7.11 -4.65
CA LEU A 251 6.25 6.57 -4.00
C LEU A 251 7.04 7.66 -3.26
N SER A 252 7.19 8.84 -3.86
CA SER A 252 7.88 9.96 -3.20
C SER A 252 7.10 10.43 -1.97
N ASN A 253 5.77 10.51 -2.06
CA ASN A 253 4.92 10.84 -0.91
C ASN A 253 4.96 9.75 0.18
N TYR A 254 5.02 8.47 -0.20
CA TYR A 254 5.19 7.37 0.74
C TYR A 254 6.51 7.47 1.51
N ALA A 255 7.61 7.67 0.78
CA ALA A 255 8.93 7.85 1.34
C ALA A 255 8.98 9.04 2.30
N ALA A 256 8.45 10.19 1.86
CA ALA A 256 8.37 11.40 2.67
C ALA A 256 7.52 11.22 3.93
N ALA A 257 6.37 10.55 3.82
CA ALA A 257 5.51 10.29 4.98
C ALA A 257 6.21 9.41 6.03
N LEU A 258 6.91 8.36 5.61
CA LEU A 258 7.66 7.51 6.55
C LEU A 258 8.88 8.21 7.15
N ASP A 259 9.58 9.02 6.36
CA ASP A 259 10.69 9.81 6.85
C ASP A 259 10.23 10.82 7.92
N LEU A 260 9.17 11.59 7.62
CA LEU A 260 8.56 12.52 8.58
C LEU A 260 8.00 11.81 9.81
N ALA A 261 7.44 10.62 9.67
CA ALA A 261 7.00 9.80 10.80
C ALA A 261 8.16 9.42 11.72
N SER A 262 9.33 9.11 11.15
CA SER A 262 10.51 8.68 11.90
C SER A 262 11.10 9.80 12.77
N THR A 263 10.97 11.06 12.34
CA THR A 263 11.47 12.24 13.04
C THR A 263 10.41 12.95 13.89
N SER A 264 9.14 12.55 13.78
CA SER A 264 8.03 13.14 14.52
C SER A 264 7.67 12.34 15.78
N SER A 265 6.84 12.93 16.65
CA SER A 265 6.29 12.26 17.83
C SER A 265 4.79 12.55 17.99
N GLY A 266 4.12 11.78 18.85
CA GLY A 266 2.71 11.97 19.18
C GLY A 266 1.77 11.88 17.97
N GLN A 267 0.81 12.81 17.91
CA GLN A 267 -0.22 12.83 16.87
C GLN A 267 0.32 13.05 15.45
N ALA A 268 1.40 13.84 15.31
CA ALA A 268 2.04 14.08 14.03
C ALA A 268 2.61 12.77 13.45
N LYS A 269 3.36 12.03 14.26
CA LYS A 269 3.88 10.71 13.89
C LYS A 269 2.75 9.75 13.49
N SER A 270 1.72 9.63 14.33
CA SER A 270 0.59 8.73 14.04
C SER A 270 -0.12 9.10 12.74
N THR A 271 -0.27 10.40 12.44
CA THR A 271 -0.90 10.87 11.19
C THR A 271 -0.05 10.52 9.97
N TYR A 272 1.27 10.70 10.03
CA TYR A 272 2.17 10.31 8.95
C TYR A 272 2.19 8.80 8.73
N GLU A 273 2.22 8.00 9.80
CA GLU A 273 2.15 6.53 9.70
C GLU A 273 0.83 6.06 9.09
N LEU A 274 -0.30 6.68 9.45
CA LEU A 274 -1.60 6.40 8.86
C LEU A 274 -1.65 6.77 7.36
N LYS A 275 -1.04 7.89 6.95
CA LYS A 275 -0.95 8.27 5.54
C LYS A 275 -0.02 7.34 4.73
N ALA A 276 1.05 6.85 5.34
CA ALA A 276 1.96 5.91 4.71
C ALA A 276 1.33 4.50 4.57
N ASN A 277 0.80 3.95 5.67
CA ASN A 277 0.46 2.53 5.80
C ASN A 277 -1.04 2.23 5.96
N GLY A 278 -1.89 3.25 6.04
CA GLY A 278 -3.34 3.07 6.21
C GLY A 278 -4.01 2.40 5.02
N GLN A 279 -5.29 2.05 5.17
CA GLN A 279 -6.11 1.36 4.14
C GLN A 279 -6.15 2.11 2.80
N ASN A 280 -6.09 3.45 2.83
CA ASN A 280 -5.99 4.31 1.64
C ASN A 280 -4.63 5.03 1.56
N GLY A 281 -3.63 4.53 2.29
CA GLY A 281 -2.30 5.13 2.35
C GLY A 281 -1.49 4.88 1.09
N PHE A 282 -0.36 5.58 0.99
CA PHE A 282 0.48 5.53 -0.21
C PHE A 282 1.02 4.11 -0.49
N LEU A 283 1.37 3.32 0.54
CA LEU A 283 1.83 1.94 0.34
C LEU A 283 0.78 1.09 -0.39
N GLN A 284 -0.48 1.19 0.02
CA GLN A 284 -1.56 0.42 -0.58
C GLN A 284 -1.78 0.83 -2.04
N GLN A 285 -1.68 2.13 -2.34
CA GLN A 285 -1.76 2.65 -3.71
C GLN A 285 -0.61 2.12 -4.59
N ILE A 286 0.62 2.12 -4.07
CA ILE A 286 1.80 1.57 -4.77
C ILE A 286 1.63 0.07 -5.04
N VAL A 287 1.20 -0.69 -4.04
CA VAL A 287 0.95 -2.14 -4.16
C VAL A 287 -0.11 -2.42 -5.23
N GLN A 288 -1.22 -1.69 -5.21
CA GLN A 288 -2.27 -1.81 -6.21
C GLN A 288 -1.79 -1.44 -7.61
N TRP A 289 -1.00 -0.37 -7.73
CA TRP A 289 -0.40 0.04 -9.00
C TRP A 289 0.53 -1.04 -9.56
N LEU A 290 1.43 -1.59 -8.72
CA LEU A 290 2.33 -2.68 -9.11
C LEU A 290 1.55 -3.90 -9.57
N GLN A 291 0.52 -4.33 -8.84
CA GLN A 291 -0.33 -5.46 -9.24
C GLN A 291 -1.08 -5.21 -10.55
N LYS A 292 -1.52 -3.98 -10.80
CA LYS A 292 -2.26 -3.60 -12.02
C LYS A 292 -1.35 -3.52 -13.24
N GLN A 293 -0.16 -2.96 -13.09
CA GLN A 293 0.75 -2.63 -14.18
C GLN A 293 1.88 -3.65 -14.38
N MET A 294 1.97 -4.68 -13.54
CA MET A 294 3.11 -5.62 -13.52
C MET A 294 3.54 -6.15 -14.88
N ALA A 295 2.60 -6.47 -15.77
CA ALA A 295 2.90 -7.07 -17.07
C ALA A 295 3.62 -6.13 -18.06
N THR A 296 3.56 -4.80 -17.84
CA THR A 296 4.05 -3.77 -18.77
C THR A 296 5.22 -2.95 -18.22
N VAL A 297 5.37 -2.89 -16.89
CA VAL A 297 6.33 -1.98 -16.24
C VAL A 297 7.67 -2.62 -15.90
N PHE A 298 7.75 -3.95 -15.97
CA PHE A 298 8.96 -4.70 -15.72
C PHE A 298 9.56 -5.28 -17.00
N GLU A 299 10.88 -5.15 -17.08
CA GLU A 299 11.73 -5.88 -18.01
C GLU A 299 12.52 -6.95 -17.28
N VAL A 300 12.69 -8.09 -17.95
CA VAL A 300 13.47 -9.22 -17.45
C VAL A 300 14.64 -9.47 -18.38
N THR A 301 15.85 -9.47 -17.80
CA THR A 301 17.08 -9.82 -18.49
C THR A 301 17.54 -11.20 -18.07
N TYR A 302 17.72 -12.07 -19.05
CA TYR A 302 18.23 -13.44 -18.87
C TYR A 302 19.27 -13.74 -19.95
N GLN A 303 20.45 -14.22 -19.55
CA GLN A 303 21.60 -14.48 -20.45
C GLN A 303 21.91 -13.30 -21.41
N GLY A 304 21.83 -12.07 -20.89
CA GLY A 304 22.08 -10.85 -21.66
C GLY A 304 21.01 -10.46 -22.68
N ARG A 305 19.83 -11.12 -22.67
CA ARG A 305 18.66 -10.72 -23.48
C ARG A 305 17.62 -10.09 -22.56
N THR A 306 17.24 -8.85 -22.87
CA THR A 306 16.20 -8.10 -22.14
C THR A 306 14.90 -8.14 -22.92
N ARG A 307 13.79 -8.49 -22.26
CA ARG A 307 12.44 -8.53 -22.83
C ARG A 307 11.41 -8.18 -21.77
N SER A 308 10.20 -7.82 -22.17
CA SER A 308 9.09 -7.68 -21.21
C SER A 308 8.68 -9.03 -20.62
N LEU A 309 7.99 -9.02 -19.48
CA LEU A 309 7.44 -10.24 -18.86
C LEU A 309 6.55 -11.02 -19.84
N THR A 310 5.71 -10.32 -20.61
CA THR A 310 4.77 -10.95 -21.55
C THR A 310 5.48 -11.57 -22.76
N GLU A 311 6.59 -11.00 -23.20
CA GLU A 311 7.41 -11.56 -24.28
C GLU A 311 8.11 -12.86 -23.88
N TRP A 312 8.56 -12.98 -22.63
CA TRP A 312 9.12 -14.23 -22.10
C TRP A 312 8.08 -15.34 -22.01
N ALA A 313 6.82 -14.99 -21.76
CA ALA A 313 5.71 -15.94 -21.72
C ALA A 313 5.07 -16.24 -23.08
N LYS A 314 5.56 -15.66 -24.19
CA LYS A 314 4.90 -15.78 -25.49
C LYS A 314 4.76 -17.25 -25.92
N GLY A 315 3.53 -17.67 -26.21
CA GLY A 315 3.21 -19.04 -26.61
C GLY A 315 2.97 -20.00 -25.43
N LYS A 316 3.08 -19.53 -24.18
CA LYS A 316 2.73 -20.27 -22.97
C LYS A 316 1.57 -19.57 -22.25
N SER A 317 0.60 -20.34 -21.75
CA SER A 317 -0.50 -19.79 -20.94
C SER A 317 0.01 -19.57 -19.51
N ILE A 318 0.39 -18.33 -19.17
CA ILE A 318 0.89 -17.98 -17.82
C ILE A 318 -0.08 -18.44 -16.75
N ARG A 319 -1.39 -18.29 -16.99
CA ARG A 319 -2.42 -18.68 -16.02
C ARG A 319 -2.40 -20.18 -15.74
N GLU A 320 -2.34 -21.01 -16.79
CA GLU A 320 -2.25 -22.47 -16.64
C GLU A 320 -0.98 -22.88 -15.91
N LEU A 321 0.16 -22.26 -16.25
CA LEU A 321 1.45 -22.53 -15.62
C LEU A 321 1.52 -22.08 -14.15
N SER A 322 0.83 -21.01 -13.80
CA SER A 322 0.73 -20.53 -12.42
C SER A 322 -0.24 -21.35 -11.55
N GLY A 323 -0.96 -22.32 -12.13
CA GLY A 323 -1.93 -23.16 -11.40
C GLY A 323 -3.19 -22.42 -10.92
N ILE A 324 -3.47 -21.25 -11.49
CA ILE A 324 -4.53 -20.35 -11.03
C ILE A 324 -5.87 -20.68 -11.70
N GLY A 325 -6.95 -20.66 -10.93
CA GLY A 325 -8.29 -20.93 -11.45
C GLY A 325 -8.73 -19.97 -12.56
N SER A 326 -9.66 -20.39 -13.41
CA SER A 326 -10.20 -19.57 -14.52
C SER A 326 -10.83 -18.24 -14.08
N HIS A 327 -11.16 -18.08 -12.80
CA HIS A 327 -11.76 -16.87 -12.23
C HIS A 327 -10.82 -16.07 -11.33
N GLU A 328 -9.62 -16.59 -11.03
CA GLU A 328 -8.68 -15.97 -10.09
C GLU A 328 -7.69 -15.05 -10.82
N ARG A 329 -7.41 -13.89 -10.25
CA ARG A 329 -6.39 -12.97 -10.80
C ARG A 329 -5.01 -13.45 -10.40
N ILE A 330 -4.09 -13.46 -11.37
CA ILE A 330 -2.68 -13.71 -11.07
C ILE A 330 -2.14 -12.61 -10.17
N ASN A 331 -1.50 -13.01 -9.07
CA ASN A 331 -0.81 -12.07 -8.18
C ASN A 331 0.61 -11.79 -8.73
N PHE A 332 1.27 -10.79 -8.15
CA PHE A 332 2.60 -10.35 -8.60
C PHE A 332 3.66 -11.44 -8.46
N ARG A 333 3.71 -12.10 -7.29
CA ARG A 333 4.64 -13.18 -6.96
C ARG A 333 4.56 -14.34 -7.96
N ASP A 334 3.36 -14.83 -8.24
CA ASP A 334 3.12 -15.98 -9.12
C ASP A 334 3.50 -15.67 -10.58
N LEU A 335 3.27 -14.43 -11.03
CA LEU A 335 3.74 -13.98 -12.34
C LEU A 335 5.27 -14.01 -12.43
N VAL A 336 5.95 -13.38 -11.47
CA VAL A 336 7.43 -13.36 -11.41
C VAL A 336 7.98 -14.78 -11.37
N ASN A 337 7.40 -15.65 -10.53
CA ASN A 337 7.86 -17.02 -10.37
C ASN A 337 7.68 -17.84 -11.63
N THR A 338 6.55 -17.65 -12.33
CA THR A 338 6.27 -18.33 -13.60
C THR A 338 7.25 -17.90 -14.69
N ILE A 339 7.53 -16.59 -14.82
CA ILE A 339 8.51 -16.10 -15.81
C ILE A 339 9.92 -16.57 -15.46
N ALA A 340 10.30 -16.53 -14.18
CA ALA A 340 11.57 -17.04 -13.72
C ALA A 340 11.72 -18.54 -14.03
N GLY A 341 10.70 -19.35 -13.75
CA GLY A 341 10.67 -20.77 -14.10
C GLY A 341 10.79 -21.04 -15.60
N ILE A 342 10.14 -20.23 -16.45
CA ILE A 342 10.28 -20.32 -17.91
C ILE A 342 11.72 -20.03 -18.35
N CYS A 343 12.35 -19.00 -17.80
CA CYS A 343 13.71 -18.61 -18.20
C CYS A 343 14.76 -19.62 -17.71
N LEU A 344 14.65 -20.02 -16.45
CA LEU A 344 15.64 -20.88 -15.77
C LEU A 344 15.46 -22.37 -16.08
N GLY A 345 14.35 -22.80 -16.69
CA GLY A 345 14.09 -24.21 -16.97
C GLY A 345 15.20 -24.92 -17.77
N ALA A 346 15.80 -24.23 -18.75
CA ALA A 346 16.94 -24.78 -19.49
C ALA A 346 18.18 -24.96 -18.61
N HIS A 347 18.45 -24.00 -17.72
CA HIS A 347 19.56 -24.10 -16.77
C HIS A 347 19.36 -25.26 -15.77
N PHE A 348 18.12 -25.45 -15.28
CA PHE A 348 17.80 -26.56 -14.41
C PHE A 348 17.98 -27.92 -15.11
N GLN A 349 17.62 -28.01 -16.38
CA GLN A 349 17.84 -29.18 -17.22
C GLN A 349 19.32 -29.49 -17.41
N ASP A 350 20.15 -28.48 -17.66
CA ASP A 350 21.59 -28.66 -17.83
C ASP A 350 22.27 -29.12 -16.52
N GLN A 351 21.81 -28.62 -15.37
CA GLN A 351 22.32 -29.03 -14.07
C GLN A 351 21.90 -30.44 -13.65
N ALA A 352 20.68 -30.85 -14.00
CA ALA A 352 20.13 -32.15 -13.61
C ALA A 352 19.35 -32.81 -14.76
N PRO A 353 20.05 -33.40 -15.76
CA PRO A 353 19.40 -33.93 -16.95
C PRO A 353 18.41 -35.07 -16.67
N GLU A 354 18.78 -35.92 -15.70
CA GLU A 354 18.05 -37.11 -15.25
C GLU A 354 17.09 -36.83 -14.09
N TYR A 355 16.74 -35.56 -13.84
CA TYR A 355 15.85 -35.22 -12.73
C TYR A 355 14.44 -35.81 -12.95
N PRO A 356 13.77 -36.41 -11.96
CA PRO A 356 12.47 -37.07 -12.17
C PRO A 356 11.36 -36.14 -12.69
N PHE A 357 10.42 -36.69 -13.46
CA PHE A 357 9.19 -36.00 -13.91
C PHE A 357 8.02 -36.36 -13.01
N PHE A 358 7.54 -35.42 -12.20
CA PHE A 358 6.42 -35.69 -11.30
C PHE A 358 5.07 -35.36 -11.95
N SER A 359 4.06 -36.18 -11.65
CA SER A 359 2.67 -35.89 -12.06
C SER A 359 2.00 -34.85 -11.16
N VAL A 360 2.51 -34.68 -9.94
CA VAL A 360 2.10 -33.67 -8.94
C VAL A 360 3.27 -32.78 -8.56
N LEU A 361 3.01 -31.53 -8.17
CA LEU A 361 4.06 -30.60 -7.78
C LEU A 361 4.72 -31.01 -6.45
N ILE A 362 6.03 -31.27 -6.49
CA ILE A 362 6.86 -31.57 -5.32
C ILE A 362 7.65 -30.32 -4.90
N THR A 363 7.37 -29.81 -3.71
CA THR A 363 7.95 -28.59 -3.12
C THR A 363 8.74 -28.90 -1.87
N GLY A 364 9.54 -27.96 -1.37
CA GLY A 364 10.24 -28.12 -0.09
C GLY A 364 9.28 -28.44 1.07
N THR A 365 8.04 -27.95 1.01
CA THR A 365 7.03 -28.19 2.07
C THR A 365 6.44 -29.59 2.07
N ASN A 366 6.28 -30.22 0.89
CA ASN A 366 5.60 -31.52 0.77
C ASN A 366 6.56 -32.69 0.49
N ARG A 367 7.82 -32.42 0.14
CA ARG A 367 8.81 -33.42 -0.28
C ARG A 367 9.03 -34.51 0.75
N ASP A 368 9.16 -34.14 2.03
CA ASP A 368 9.43 -35.11 3.09
C ASP A 368 8.26 -36.08 3.29
N GLN A 369 7.02 -35.56 3.24
CA GLN A 369 5.82 -36.40 3.30
C GLN A 369 5.70 -37.29 2.07
N ALA A 370 5.94 -36.75 0.87
CA ALA A 370 5.88 -37.51 -0.37
C ALA A 370 6.89 -38.66 -0.39
N ALA A 371 8.11 -38.43 0.12
CA ALA A 371 9.13 -39.47 0.27
C ALA A 371 8.71 -40.56 1.27
N GLN A 372 8.16 -40.18 2.43
CA GLN A 372 7.65 -41.15 3.41
C GLN A 372 6.51 -42.00 2.85
N ASP A 373 5.59 -41.38 2.11
CA ASP A 373 4.47 -42.06 1.46
C ASP A 373 4.96 -43.06 0.40
N ALA A 374 5.96 -42.70 -0.40
CA ALA A 374 6.58 -43.61 -1.37
C ALA A 374 7.26 -44.80 -0.68
N LEU A 375 8.00 -44.58 0.41
CA LEU A 375 8.64 -45.65 1.19
C LEU A 375 7.60 -46.61 1.81
N ARG A 376 6.49 -46.08 2.34
CA ARG A 376 5.38 -46.89 2.87
C ARG A 376 4.72 -47.73 1.78
N ALA A 377 4.54 -47.17 0.59
CA ALA A 377 4.02 -47.89 -0.57
C ALA A 377 4.94 -49.04 -1.01
N ILE A 378 6.26 -48.85 -1.00
CA ILE A 378 7.24 -49.92 -1.25
C ILE A 378 7.14 -51.01 -0.18
N ALA A 379 6.90 -50.63 1.09
CA ALA A 379 6.70 -51.55 2.19
C ALA A 379 5.33 -52.29 2.17
N GLY A 380 4.54 -52.15 1.10
CA GLY A 380 3.27 -52.86 0.91
C GLY A 380 2.04 -52.18 1.49
N GLN A 381 2.14 -50.94 1.95
CA GLN A 381 0.97 -50.15 2.39
C GLN A 381 0.19 -49.58 1.20
N LYS A 382 -1.03 -49.08 1.46
CA LYS A 382 -1.89 -48.49 0.43
C LYS A 382 -1.21 -47.29 -0.23
N ARG A 383 -1.08 -47.32 -1.56
CA ARG A 383 -0.50 -46.22 -2.35
C ARG A 383 -1.37 -44.96 -2.25
N THR A 384 -0.78 -43.86 -1.79
CA THR A 384 -1.38 -42.52 -1.88
C THR A 384 -1.10 -41.91 -3.27
N LYS A 385 -1.82 -40.84 -3.64
CA LYS A 385 -1.54 -40.13 -4.90
C LYS A 385 -0.10 -39.60 -4.98
N GLN A 386 0.43 -39.11 -3.85
CA GLN A 386 1.81 -38.65 -3.75
C GLN A 386 2.81 -39.79 -3.86
N ALA A 387 2.55 -40.93 -3.20
CA ALA A 387 3.38 -42.13 -3.34
C ALA A 387 3.48 -42.59 -4.80
N THR A 388 2.34 -42.69 -5.49
CA THR A 388 2.32 -43.05 -6.93
C THR A 388 3.10 -42.05 -7.76
N ALA A 389 2.86 -40.75 -7.58
CA ALA A 389 3.56 -39.72 -8.35
C ALA A 389 5.09 -39.73 -8.17
N VAL A 390 5.58 -40.08 -6.98
CA VAL A 390 7.02 -40.20 -6.71
C VAL A 390 7.58 -41.49 -7.29
N LEU A 391 6.90 -42.63 -7.10
CA LEU A 391 7.39 -43.93 -7.58
C LEU A 391 7.41 -43.99 -9.11
N ASP A 392 6.34 -43.55 -9.77
CA ASP A 392 6.24 -43.52 -11.24
C ASP A 392 7.30 -42.58 -11.87
N ALA A 393 7.75 -41.55 -11.14
CA ALA A 393 8.76 -40.61 -11.61
C ALA A 393 10.20 -41.12 -11.47
N LEU A 394 10.41 -42.18 -10.68
CA LEU A 394 11.71 -42.79 -10.39
C LEU A 394 11.92 -44.12 -11.14
N GLU A 395 10.89 -44.64 -11.78
CA GLU A 395 10.97 -45.73 -12.78
C GLU A 395 11.45 -45.19 -14.13
#